data_AF-A0A519T5D7-F1
#
_entry.id   AF-A0A519T5D7-F1
#
_cell.length_a   1.000
_cell.length_b   1.000
_cell.length_c   1.000
_cell.angle_alpha   90.00
_cell.angle_beta   90.00
_cell.angle_gamma   90.00
#
_symmetry.space_group_name_H-M   'P 1'
#
loop_
_entity.id
_entity.type
_entity.pdbx_description
1 polymer ?
#
loop_
_entity_poly.entity_id
_entity_poly.type
_entity_poly.pdbx_seq_one_letter_code
_entity_poly.pdbx_strand_id
1 'polypeptide(L)'
;MPPVVGVVSATSVTATAADGTLYTVTPDPQTGAFSFFSVPPGTYTLNFVTTATDKFPIWVPVKVMAGTTAMPQIPPVTHDGIGRGTVKWTIDGKAYAATTLIKVRGDGKYFDLWCRYGDFGTARQVSDCGIYLPEYDENGKVFIGAGTYALGGPNRIIPFGQYSVYGNNKPELFLNYQSVYYTPTGSAHLTRYDAQLGIATGTFEFKAVARSGFYIPGAPDDVAISNGEFAVTF
;
A
#
# COMPACT_ATOMS: atom_id res chain seq x y z
N MET A 1 -23.33 -16.46 19.03
CA MET A 1 -21.97 -16.49 19.60
C MET A 1 -21.86 -15.39 20.66
N PRO A 2 -21.14 -15.56 21.77
CA PRO A 2 -20.57 -14.43 22.51
C PRO A 2 -19.55 -13.67 21.63
N PRO A 3 -19.32 -12.38 21.89
CA PRO A 3 -18.44 -11.53 21.07
C PRO A 3 -17.00 -12.06 21.05
N VAL A 4 -16.43 -12.24 19.85
CA VAL A 4 -14.98 -12.41 19.66
C VAL A 4 -14.35 -11.03 19.65
N VAL A 5 -13.28 -10.79 20.42
CA VAL A 5 -12.51 -9.53 20.31
C VAL A 5 -11.97 -9.44 18.88
N GLY A 6 -12.41 -8.44 18.13
CA GLY A 6 -12.09 -8.35 16.72
C GLY A 6 -11.31 -7.10 16.36
N VAL A 7 -11.31 -6.84 15.08
CA VAL A 7 -10.54 -5.77 14.45
C VAL A 7 -11.27 -4.45 14.72
N VAL A 8 -10.69 -3.53 15.51
CA VAL A 8 -11.33 -2.25 15.87
C VAL A 8 -11.66 -1.38 14.63
N SER A 9 -11.08 -1.71 13.47
CA SER A 9 -11.35 -1.07 12.17
C SER A 9 -12.21 -1.90 11.20
N ALA A 10 -12.69 -3.09 11.57
CA ALA A 10 -13.53 -3.90 10.69
C ALA A 10 -14.96 -3.35 10.61
N THR A 11 -15.41 -3.11 9.38
CA THR A 11 -16.78 -2.72 9.05
C THR A 11 -17.66 -3.92 8.74
N SER A 12 -17.06 -5.06 8.37
CA SER A 12 -17.78 -6.30 8.09
C SER A 12 -16.89 -7.51 8.30
N VAL A 13 -17.50 -8.61 8.77
CA VAL A 13 -16.88 -9.94 8.82
C VAL A 13 -17.75 -10.93 8.08
N THR A 14 -17.17 -11.68 7.16
CA THR A 14 -17.86 -12.71 6.38
C THR A 14 -17.26 -14.08 6.64
N ALA A 15 -18.06 -15.03 7.13
CA ALA A 15 -17.71 -16.44 7.18
C ALA A 15 -18.15 -17.14 5.90
N THR A 16 -17.22 -17.78 5.20
CA THR A 16 -17.47 -18.53 3.95
C THR A 16 -17.35 -20.02 4.22
N ALA A 17 -18.44 -20.77 4.02
CA ALA A 17 -18.46 -22.22 4.11
C ALA A 17 -17.74 -22.88 2.92
N ALA A 18 -17.42 -24.17 3.04
CA ALA A 18 -16.78 -24.94 1.96
C ALA A 18 -17.62 -25.03 0.67
N ASP A 19 -18.95 -24.93 0.78
CA ASP A 19 -19.88 -24.91 -0.36
C ASP A 19 -20.09 -23.51 -0.94
N GLY A 20 -19.41 -22.50 -0.41
CA GLY A 20 -19.52 -21.10 -0.83
C GLY A 20 -20.62 -20.31 -0.12
N THR A 21 -21.40 -20.92 0.79
CA THR A 21 -22.41 -20.20 1.59
C THR A 21 -21.76 -19.10 2.44
N LEU A 22 -22.33 -17.90 2.41
CA LEU A 22 -21.80 -16.72 3.10
C LEU A 22 -22.67 -16.34 4.29
N TYR A 23 -22.02 -16.05 5.41
CA TYR A 23 -22.63 -15.44 6.60
C TYR A 23 -21.91 -14.13 6.87
N THR A 24 -22.64 -13.03 7.03
CA THR A 24 -22.03 -11.70 7.23
C THR A 24 -22.54 -11.06 8.51
N VAL A 25 -21.65 -10.42 9.25
CA VAL A 25 -21.96 -9.64 10.46
C VAL A 25 -21.21 -8.32 10.45
N THR A 26 -21.81 -7.29 11.05
CA THR A 26 -21.15 -6.02 11.33
C THR A 26 -20.55 -6.08 12.75
N PRO A 27 -19.23 -5.90 12.90
CA PRO A 27 -18.61 -5.81 14.22
C PRO A 27 -19.06 -4.58 15.01
N ASP A 28 -18.92 -4.66 16.33
CA ASP A 28 -19.05 -3.53 17.22
C ASP A 28 -17.96 -2.48 16.88
N PRO A 29 -18.33 -1.21 16.63
CA PRO A 29 -17.40 -0.20 16.13
C PRO A 29 -16.39 0.28 17.17
N GLN A 30 -16.59 0.01 18.47
CA GLN A 30 -15.67 0.44 19.52
C GLN A 30 -14.68 -0.66 19.91
N THR A 31 -15.13 -1.91 19.86
CA THR A 31 -14.39 -3.07 20.36
C THR A 31 -13.95 -4.02 19.25
N GLY A 32 -14.43 -3.84 18.02
CA GLY A 32 -14.27 -4.76 16.91
C GLY A 32 -15.02 -6.08 17.11
N ALA A 33 -15.85 -6.20 18.16
CA ALA A 33 -16.37 -7.48 18.56
C ALA A 33 -17.49 -7.99 17.66
N PHE A 34 -17.51 -9.28 17.33
CA PHE A 34 -18.54 -9.84 16.43
C PHE A 34 -19.01 -11.24 16.84
N SER A 35 -20.18 -11.63 16.33
CA SER A 35 -20.75 -12.95 16.57
C SER A 35 -21.64 -13.41 15.41
N PHE A 36 -21.50 -14.67 15.02
CA PHE A 36 -22.47 -15.31 14.12
C PHE A 36 -23.47 -16.15 14.95
N PHE A 37 -24.72 -16.21 14.49
CA PHE A 37 -25.79 -16.98 15.14
C PHE A 37 -26.26 -18.12 14.23
N SER A 38 -26.48 -19.29 14.83
CA SER A 38 -27.06 -20.47 14.16
C SER A 38 -26.33 -20.91 12.89
N VAL A 39 -25.00 -20.80 12.88
CA VAL A 39 -24.17 -21.28 11.78
C VAL A 39 -24.08 -22.82 11.84
N PRO A 40 -24.36 -23.55 10.74
CA PRO A 40 -24.26 -25.00 10.72
C PRO A 40 -22.86 -25.48 11.10
N PRO A 41 -22.72 -26.68 11.70
CA PRO A 41 -21.42 -27.29 11.91
C PRO A 41 -20.66 -27.44 10.59
N GLY A 42 -19.39 -27.09 10.58
CA GLY A 42 -18.61 -27.06 9.33
C GLY A 42 -17.28 -26.34 9.47
N THR A 43 -16.51 -26.34 8.38
CA THR A 43 -15.29 -25.54 8.26
C THR A 43 -15.63 -24.27 7.48
N TYR A 44 -15.19 -23.14 8.01
CA TYR A 44 -15.39 -21.83 7.40
C TYR A 44 -14.07 -21.08 7.32
N THR A 45 -14.04 -20.12 6.40
CA THR A 45 -12.97 -19.12 6.34
C THR A 45 -13.56 -17.75 6.63
N LEU A 46 -13.02 -17.04 7.61
CA LEU A 46 -13.42 -15.67 7.93
C LEU A 46 -12.65 -14.68 7.06
N ASN A 47 -13.36 -13.67 6.58
CA ASN A 47 -12.85 -12.50 5.88
C ASN A 47 -13.26 -11.23 6.59
N PHE A 48 -12.40 -10.23 6.58
CA PHE A 48 -12.63 -8.95 7.23
C PHE A 48 -12.59 -7.84 6.19
N VAL A 49 -13.61 -6.99 6.21
CA VAL A 49 -13.61 -5.71 5.49
C VAL A 49 -13.35 -4.63 6.53
N THR A 50 -12.40 -3.76 6.24
CA THR A 50 -12.01 -2.65 7.12
C THR A 50 -12.28 -1.31 6.44
N THR A 51 -12.30 -0.21 7.19
CA THR A 51 -12.32 1.15 6.62
C THR A 51 -11.01 1.52 5.92
N ALA A 52 -9.97 0.70 6.07
CA ALA A 52 -8.74 0.77 5.29
C ALA A 52 -8.99 0.89 3.79
N THR A 53 -8.09 1.58 3.09
CA THR A 53 -8.07 1.63 1.62
C THR A 53 -7.68 0.30 0.97
N ASP A 54 -7.32 -0.72 1.75
CA ASP A 54 -6.93 -2.03 1.28
C ASP A 54 -7.64 -3.17 2.02
N LYS A 55 -7.91 -4.25 1.28
CA LYS A 55 -8.54 -5.45 1.81
C LYS A 55 -7.57 -6.11 2.78
N PHE A 56 -7.93 -6.19 4.05
CA PHE A 56 -7.22 -6.97 5.07
C PHE A 56 -7.22 -8.46 4.67
N PRO A 57 -6.11 -9.03 4.16
CA PRO A 57 -6.14 -10.35 3.55
C PRO A 57 -5.81 -11.41 4.60
N ILE A 58 -6.50 -11.40 5.74
CA ILE A 58 -6.36 -12.49 6.72
C ILE A 58 -7.57 -13.40 6.60
N TRP A 59 -7.32 -14.56 5.99
CA TRP A 59 -8.22 -15.71 5.96
C TRP A 59 -8.05 -16.47 7.27
N VAL A 60 -9.03 -16.39 8.18
CA VAL A 60 -8.96 -17.13 9.45
C VAL A 60 -9.79 -18.41 9.30
N PRO A 61 -9.17 -19.60 9.27
CA PRO A 61 -9.92 -20.84 9.27
C PRO A 61 -10.59 -21.04 10.63
N VAL A 62 -11.87 -21.42 10.62
CA VAL A 62 -12.60 -21.76 11.84
C VAL A 62 -13.39 -23.05 11.65
N LYS A 63 -13.39 -23.90 12.67
CA LYS A 63 -14.21 -25.11 12.72
C LYS A 63 -15.34 -24.90 13.72
N VAL A 64 -16.57 -24.98 13.23
CA VAL A 64 -17.79 -24.89 14.05
C VAL A 64 -18.29 -26.30 14.32
N MET A 65 -18.57 -26.62 15.59
CA MET A 65 -19.18 -27.89 15.99
C MET A 65 -20.54 -27.63 16.62
N ALA A 66 -21.49 -28.55 16.39
CA ALA A 66 -22.86 -28.43 16.89
C ALA A 66 -22.88 -28.25 18.42
N GLY A 67 -23.70 -27.31 18.90
CA GLY A 67 -23.85 -27.04 20.33
C GLY A 67 -22.65 -26.36 21.00
N THR A 68 -21.60 -26.01 20.25
CA THR A 68 -20.40 -25.34 20.78
C THR A 68 -20.21 -23.96 20.16
N THR A 69 -19.54 -23.09 20.90
CA THR A 69 -19.07 -21.80 20.37
C THR A 69 -17.63 -21.93 19.89
N ALA A 70 -17.38 -21.62 18.62
CA ALA A 70 -16.03 -21.50 18.10
C ALA A 70 -15.44 -20.12 18.45
N MET A 71 -14.20 -20.10 18.96
CA MET A 71 -13.43 -18.88 19.24
C MET A 71 -12.11 -18.93 18.47
N PRO A 72 -12.10 -18.59 17.17
CA PRO A 72 -10.86 -18.55 16.42
C PRO A 72 -9.90 -17.55 17.06
N GLN A 73 -8.62 -17.89 17.08
CA GLN A 73 -7.59 -16.91 17.35
C GLN A 73 -7.50 -16.01 16.12
N ILE A 74 -7.96 -14.77 16.28
CA ILE A 74 -7.82 -13.73 15.25
C ILE A 74 -6.47 -13.07 15.52
N PRO A 75 -5.55 -13.07 14.55
CA PRO A 75 -4.32 -12.31 14.68
C PRO A 75 -4.67 -10.85 15.03
N PRO A 76 -3.99 -10.24 16.02
CA PRO A 76 -4.24 -8.85 16.35
C PRO A 76 -4.06 -8.02 15.08
N VAL A 77 -5.03 -7.16 14.82
CA VAL A 77 -4.92 -6.21 13.72
C VAL A 77 -4.08 -5.06 14.23
N THR A 78 -2.79 -5.16 13.92
CA THR A 78 -1.79 -4.19 14.36
C THR A 78 -1.81 -2.91 13.53
N HIS A 79 -2.59 -2.87 12.44
CA HIS A 79 -2.71 -1.72 11.55
C HIS A 79 -4.13 -1.61 10.97
N ASP A 80 -4.66 -0.40 10.83
CA ASP A 80 -6.00 -0.14 10.28
C ASP A 80 -5.99 0.06 8.76
N GLY A 81 -4.92 -0.35 8.09
CA GLY A 81 -4.76 -0.22 6.65
C GLY A 81 -4.66 1.22 6.13
N ILE A 82 -4.49 2.19 7.04
CA ILE A 82 -4.25 3.60 6.70
C ILE A 82 -2.74 3.83 6.65
N GLY A 83 -2.26 4.22 5.47
CA GLY A 83 -0.88 4.66 5.26
C GLY A 83 -0.53 5.81 6.19
N ARG A 84 0.43 5.61 7.10
CA ARG A 84 1.03 6.68 7.93
C ARG A 84 2.53 6.65 7.85
N GLY A 85 3.15 7.75 8.27
CA GLY A 85 4.59 7.87 8.37
C GLY A 85 5.12 9.04 7.57
N THR A 86 6.40 8.97 7.22
CA THR A 86 7.08 10.03 6.50
C THR A 86 7.83 9.46 5.32
N VAL A 87 7.87 10.24 4.24
CA VAL A 87 8.76 10.00 3.11
C VAL A 87 9.47 11.31 2.82
N LYS A 88 10.78 11.29 2.64
CA LYS A 88 11.56 12.46 2.21
C LYS A 88 12.45 12.08 1.04
N TRP A 89 12.73 13.04 0.17
CA TRP A 89 13.57 12.85 -1.01
C TRP A 89 14.11 14.19 -1.49
N THR A 90 15.05 14.15 -2.43
CA THR A 90 15.64 15.32 -3.08
C THR A 90 15.45 15.23 -4.59
N ILE A 91 15.02 16.31 -5.22
CA ILE A 91 15.00 16.48 -6.69
C ILE A 91 15.88 17.69 -7.01
N ASP A 92 16.90 17.51 -7.84
CA ASP A 92 17.82 18.58 -8.29
C ASP A 92 18.36 19.46 -7.14
N GLY A 93 18.74 18.81 -6.03
CA GLY A 93 19.28 19.48 -4.83
C GLY A 93 18.22 20.12 -3.91
N LYS A 94 16.94 20.13 -4.29
CA LYS A 94 15.84 20.62 -3.45
C LYS A 94 15.22 19.48 -2.66
N ALA A 95 15.11 19.66 -1.35
CA ALA A 95 14.51 18.69 -0.43
C ALA A 95 12.97 18.76 -0.41
N TYR A 96 12.35 17.59 -0.33
CA TYR A 96 10.91 17.37 -0.25
C TYR A 96 10.61 16.40 0.89
N ALA A 97 9.46 16.57 1.55
CA ALA A 97 9.00 15.67 2.61
C ALA A 97 7.48 15.54 2.57
N ALA A 98 6.98 14.33 2.36
CA ALA A 98 5.57 13.99 2.39
C ALA A 98 5.18 13.41 3.75
N THR A 99 4.13 13.98 4.33
CA THR A 99 3.33 13.35 5.40
C THR A 99 2.02 12.78 4.86
N THR A 100 1.64 13.14 3.63
CA THR A 100 0.48 12.61 2.93
C THR A 100 0.89 11.41 2.10
N LEU A 101 0.41 10.23 2.49
CA LEU A 101 0.63 8.99 1.76
C LEU A 101 -0.62 8.67 0.95
N ILE A 102 -0.54 8.83 -0.37
CA ILE A 102 -1.63 8.52 -1.30
C ILE A 102 -1.91 7.02 -1.27
N LYS A 103 -0.84 6.23 -1.14
CA LYS A 103 -0.90 4.78 -1.13
C LYS A 103 0.29 4.20 -0.38
N VAL A 104 0.05 3.27 0.54
CA VAL A 104 1.10 2.40 1.09
C VAL A 104 0.49 1.02 1.29
N ARG A 105 1.08 -0.03 0.72
CA ARG A 105 0.51 -1.38 0.71
C ARG A 105 1.59 -2.44 0.66
N GLY A 106 1.31 -3.59 1.25
CA GLY A 106 2.10 -4.81 1.06
C GLY A 106 1.44 -6.00 1.75
N ASP A 107 1.64 -7.19 1.19
CA ASP A 107 1.02 -8.44 1.64
C ASP A 107 2.03 -9.61 1.68
N GLY A 108 3.33 -9.30 1.65
CA GLY A 108 4.41 -10.28 1.50
C GLY A 108 4.69 -10.68 0.05
N LYS A 109 3.81 -10.31 -0.88
CA LYS A 109 3.98 -10.54 -2.32
C LYS A 109 4.48 -9.29 -3.01
N TYR A 110 3.99 -8.12 -2.63
CA TYR A 110 4.46 -6.85 -3.19
C TYR A 110 4.63 -5.76 -2.12
N PHE A 111 5.22 -4.65 -2.53
CA PHE A 111 5.22 -3.39 -1.79
C PHE A 111 4.93 -2.22 -2.74
N ASP A 112 3.96 -1.37 -2.40
CA ASP A 112 3.55 -0.20 -3.17
C ASP A 112 3.54 1.02 -2.24
N LEU A 113 4.35 2.03 -2.56
CA LEU A 113 4.45 3.29 -1.82
C LEU A 113 4.24 4.44 -2.80
N TRP A 114 3.32 5.34 -2.47
CA TRP A 114 3.05 6.58 -3.19
C TRP A 114 2.74 7.69 -2.18
N CYS A 115 3.55 8.74 -2.20
CA CYS A 115 3.45 9.89 -1.31
C CYS A 115 3.40 11.21 -2.08
N ARG A 116 2.96 12.27 -1.39
CA ARG A 116 2.78 13.60 -1.95
C ARG A 116 3.32 14.69 -1.03
N TYR A 117 4.05 15.63 -1.63
CA TYR A 117 4.39 16.92 -1.05
C TYR A 117 3.44 18.00 -1.57
N GLY A 118 2.84 18.74 -0.64
CA GLY A 118 1.89 19.82 -0.90
C GLY A 118 0.44 19.36 -1.01
N ASP A 119 -0.50 20.28 -0.78
CA ASP A 119 -1.94 20.03 -0.91
C ASP A 119 -2.50 20.69 -2.18
N PHE A 120 -3.59 20.11 -2.70
CA PHE A 120 -4.34 20.71 -3.80
C PHE A 120 -4.87 22.09 -3.39
N GLY A 121 -4.64 23.09 -4.24
CA GLY A 121 -5.27 24.41 -4.11
C GLY A 121 -4.54 25.44 -3.23
N THR A 122 -3.43 25.09 -2.57
CA THR A 122 -2.64 26.04 -1.75
C THR A 122 -1.17 26.12 -2.17
N ALA A 123 -0.59 25.03 -2.65
CA ALA A 123 0.78 25.00 -3.16
C ALA A 123 0.80 25.22 -4.68
N ARG A 124 1.64 26.15 -5.17
CA ARG A 124 1.88 26.33 -6.62
C ARG A 124 2.54 25.12 -7.29
N GLN A 125 3.07 24.18 -6.50
CA GLN A 125 3.76 22.98 -6.95
C GLN A 125 3.37 21.80 -6.06
N VAL A 126 2.88 20.73 -6.68
CA VAL A 126 2.70 19.42 -6.02
C VAL A 126 3.77 18.49 -6.57
N SER A 127 4.44 17.74 -5.68
CA SER A 127 5.42 16.74 -6.06
C SER A 127 5.05 15.39 -5.46
N ASP A 128 4.83 14.41 -6.33
CA ASP A 128 4.57 13.04 -5.90
C ASP A 128 5.81 12.18 -6.12
N CYS A 129 5.99 11.19 -5.25
CA CYS A 129 7.05 10.20 -5.34
C CYS A 129 6.51 8.84 -4.97
N GLY A 130 6.97 7.78 -5.64
CA GLY A 130 6.56 6.42 -5.30
C GLY A 130 7.47 5.34 -5.85
N ILE A 131 7.34 4.14 -5.27
CA ILE A 131 8.01 2.91 -5.67
C ILE A 131 7.00 1.77 -5.65
N TYR A 132 7.03 0.92 -6.67
CA TYR A 132 6.25 -0.31 -6.74
C TYR A 132 7.16 -1.51 -6.97
N LEU A 133 7.18 -2.45 -6.02
CA LEU A 133 7.96 -3.69 -6.02
C LEU A 133 7.01 -4.89 -6.14
N PRO A 134 6.83 -5.50 -7.33
CA PRO A 134 5.89 -6.61 -7.54
C PRO A 134 6.45 -7.96 -7.07
N GLU A 135 5.55 -8.94 -6.85
CA GLU A 135 5.94 -10.32 -6.51
C GLU A 135 6.68 -11.00 -7.64
N TYR A 136 6.18 -10.85 -8.87
CA TYR A 136 6.69 -11.51 -10.05
C TYR A 136 6.90 -10.53 -11.20
N ASP A 137 7.96 -10.78 -11.97
CA ASP A 137 8.17 -10.25 -13.30
C ASP A 137 8.30 -11.41 -14.32
N GLU A 138 8.75 -11.09 -15.53
CA GLU A 138 9.03 -12.08 -16.58
C GLU A 138 10.22 -13.03 -16.26
N ASN A 139 11.02 -12.71 -15.25
CA ASN A 139 12.21 -13.44 -14.81
C ASN A 139 12.01 -14.20 -13.48
N GLY A 140 10.85 -14.08 -12.83
CA GLY A 140 10.48 -14.83 -11.64
C GLY A 140 10.18 -13.94 -10.44
N LYS A 141 10.39 -14.47 -9.22
CA LYS A 141 10.05 -13.76 -7.98
C LYS A 141 11.03 -12.63 -7.72
N VAL A 142 10.53 -11.40 -7.57
CA VAL A 142 11.34 -10.18 -7.41
C VAL A 142 11.31 -9.68 -5.99
N PHE A 143 10.12 -9.55 -5.39
CA PHE A 143 9.97 -9.05 -4.04
C PHE A 143 9.97 -10.18 -3.00
N ILE A 144 10.84 -10.07 -1.99
CA ILE A 144 10.99 -11.08 -0.93
C ILE A 144 11.00 -10.47 0.48
N GLY A 145 10.59 -9.21 0.63
CA GLY A 145 10.57 -8.49 1.91
C GLY A 145 11.71 -7.48 2.05
N ALA A 146 12.44 -7.52 3.16
CA ALA A 146 13.61 -6.64 3.35
C ALA A 146 14.74 -7.02 2.37
N GLY A 147 15.42 -6.02 1.82
CA GLY A 147 16.45 -6.25 0.81
C GLY A 147 16.66 -5.05 -0.13
N THR A 148 17.58 -5.23 -1.08
CA THR A 148 17.87 -4.24 -2.13
C THR A 148 17.25 -4.68 -3.44
N TYR A 149 16.52 -3.76 -4.08
CA TYR A 149 15.80 -3.98 -5.32
C TYR A 149 16.25 -2.96 -6.35
N ALA A 150 16.60 -3.41 -7.56
CA ALA A 150 16.85 -2.50 -8.68
C ALA A 150 15.54 -1.85 -9.12
N LEU A 151 15.52 -0.53 -9.28
CA LEU A 151 14.36 0.22 -9.78
C LEU A 151 14.49 0.41 -11.30
N GLY A 152 13.38 0.29 -12.03
CA GLY A 152 13.37 0.32 -13.50
C GLY A 152 13.73 -1.03 -14.13
N GLY A 153 14.01 -1.04 -15.43
CA GLY A 153 14.32 -2.26 -16.19
C GLY A 153 13.11 -2.98 -16.80
N PRO A 154 13.29 -4.18 -17.37
CA PRO A 154 12.21 -5.01 -17.91
C PRO A 154 11.17 -5.40 -16.85
N ASN A 155 11.60 -5.39 -15.59
CA ASN A 155 10.98 -6.05 -14.46
C ASN A 155 9.80 -5.28 -13.84
N ARG A 156 9.24 -4.28 -14.53
CA ARG A 156 8.06 -3.48 -14.13
C ARG A 156 8.10 -2.93 -12.70
N ILE A 157 9.30 -2.73 -12.16
CA ILE A 157 9.49 -1.93 -10.96
C ILE A 157 9.39 -0.48 -11.39
N ILE A 158 8.27 0.17 -11.06
CA ILE A 158 7.94 1.51 -11.54
C ILE A 158 8.27 2.49 -10.42
N PRO A 159 9.47 3.10 -10.43
CA PRO A 159 9.64 4.34 -9.71
C PRO A 159 8.82 5.44 -10.40
N PHE A 160 8.12 6.23 -9.61
CA PHE A 160 7.26 7.30 -10.09
C PHE A 160 7.66 8.62 -9.44
N GLY A 161 7.80 9.65 -10.28
CA GLY A 161 7.90 11.04 -9.84
C GLY A 161 6.84 11.86 -10.59
N GLN A 162 6.01 12.63 -9.90
CA GLN A 162 5.08 13.56 -10.54
C GLN A 162 5.46 14.98 -10.19
N TYR A 163 5.38 15.86 -11.19
CA TYR A 163 5.45 17.30 -10.99
C TYR A 163 4.19 17.93 -11.56
N SER A 164 3.40 18.58 -10.71
CA SER A 164 2.24 19.37 -11.13
C SER A 164 2.59 20.85 -10.98
N VAL A 165 2.40 21.61 -12.08
CA VAL A 165 2.51 23.07 -12.07
C VAL A 165 1.13 23.67 -12.31
N TYR A 166 0.68 24.52 -11.40
CA TYR A 166 -0.52 25.32 -11.63
C TYR A 166 -0.23 26.46 -12.61
N GLY A 167 -0.83 26.38 -13.80
CA GLY A 167 -0.92 27.49 -14.74
C GLY A 167 -2.33 28.12 -14.73
N ASN A 168 -2.42 29.42 -14.43
CA ASN A 168 -3.64 30.24 -14.61
C ASN A 168 -4.96 29.66 -14.04
N ASN A 169 -4.94 29.07 -12.84
CA ASN A 169 -6.14 28.52 -12.18
C ASN A 169 -6.95 27.49 -13.02
N LYS A 170 -6.32 26.86 -14.01
CA LYS A 170 -6.91 25.79 -14.83
C LYS A 170 -6.38 24.42 -14.39
N PRO A 171 -7.13 23.32 -14.65
CA PRO A 171 -6.76 21.99 -14.18
C PRO A 171 -5.40 21.53 -14.72
N GLU A 172 -4.78 20.72 -13.88
CA GLU A 172 -3.38 20.29 -13.83
C GLU A 172 -2.82 19.76 -15.15
N LEU A 173 -1.68 20.31 -15.56
CA LEU A 173 -0.78 19.57 -16.42
C LEU A 173 0.12 18.72 -15.51
N PHE A 174 -0.11 17.42 -15.53
CA PHE A 174 0.74 16.46 -14.85
C PHE A 174 1.91 16.06 -15.75
N LEU A 175 3.12 16.45 -15.38
CA LEU A 175 4.30 15.74 -15.87
C LEU A 175 4.47 14.49 -15.04
N ASN A 176 4.29 13.36 -15.71
CA ASN A 176 4.56 12.05 -15.15
C ASN A 176 5.96 11.63 -15.56
N TYR A 177 6.84 11.45 -14.58
CA TYR A 177 8.15 10.84 -14.79
C TYR A 177 8.07 9.36 -14.40
N GLN A 178 8.59 8.51 -15.27
CA GLN A 178 8.65 7.05 -15.07
C GLN A 178 10.05 6.56 -15.42
N SER A 179 10.44 5.37 -14.96
CA SER A 179 11.68 4.75 -15.43
C SER A 179 11.69 4.62 -16.95
N VAL A 180 12.87 4.77 -17.57
CA VAL A 180 13.06 4.40 -18.96
C VAL A 180 12.77 2.90 -19.08
N TYR A 181 11.87 2.53 -20.00
CA TYR A 181 11.59 1.12 -20.29
C TYR A 181 12.90 0.36 -20.51
N TYR A 182 13.04 -0.78 -19.82
CA TYR A 182 14.15 -1.74 -19.97
C TYR A 182 15.53 -1.34 -19.42
N THR A 183 15.71 -0.16 -18.81
CA THR A 183 16.99 0.21 -18.17
C THR A 183 16.81 0.38 -16.66
N PRO A 184 17.63 -0.27 -15.81
CA PRO A 184 17.67 0.04 -14.39
C PRO A 184 18.01 1.51 -14.20
N THR A 185 17.19 2.25 -13.46
CA THR A 185 17.37 3.69 -13.24
C THR A 185 17.73 4.03 -11.80
N GLY A 186 17.77 3.04 -10.90
CA GLY A 186 18.10 3.27 -9.49
C GLY A 186 17.95 2.03 -8.61
N SER A 187 17.80 2.24 -7.31
CA SER A 187 17.58 1.18 -6.34
C SER A 187 16.68 1.62 -5.17
N ALA A 188 16.00 0.65 -4.56
CA ALA A 188 15.34 0.79 -3.27
C ALA A 188 15.93 -0.23 -2.31
N HIS A 189 16.21 0.19 -1.07
CA HIS A 189 16.72 -0.66 -0.01
C HIS A 189 15.75 -0.65 1.18
N LEU A 190 15.01 -1.74 1.35
CA LEU A 190 14.12 -1.93 2.48
C LEU A 190 14.93 -2.50 3.64
N THR A 191 15.20 -1.68 4.67
CA THR A 191 15.84 -2.11 5.92
C THR A 191 14.90 -2.93 6.79
N ARG A 192 13.59 -2.64 6.73
CA ARG A 192 12.56 -3.40 7.44
C ARG A 192 11.34 -3.56 6.55
N TYR A 193 10.79 -4.76 6.53
CA TYR A 193 9.48 -5.04 5.96
C TYR A 193 8.81 -6.12 6.78
N ASP A 194 7.59 -5.84 7.22
CA ASP A 194 6.75 -6.79 7.93
C ASP A 194 5.31 -6.59 7.46
N ALA A 195 4.83 -7.52 6.63
CA ALA A 195 3.47 -7.46 6.10
C ALA A 195 2.40 -7.76 7.15
N GLN A 196 2.75 -8.45 8.24
CA GLN A 196 1.81 -8.72 9.33
C GLN A 196 1.66 -7.51 10.24
N LEU A 197 2.77 -6.87 10.57
CA LEU A 197 2.77 -5.64 11.36
C LEU A 197 2.39 -4.42 10.53
N GLY A 198 2.44 -4.53 9.21
CA GLY A 198 2.12 -3.42 8.33
C GLY A 198 3.19 -2.33 8.40
N ILE A 199 4.48 -2.70 8.38
CA ILE A 199 5.59 -1.75 8.57
C ILE A 199 6.59 -1.90 7.44
N ALA A 200 7.05 -0.78 6.88
CA ALA A 200 8.22 -0.75 6.03
C ALA A 200 9.10 0.47 6.32
N THR A 201 10.41 0.26 6.34
CA THR A 201 11.41 1.33 6.39
C THR A 201 12.48 1.07 5.35
N GLY A 202 13.02 2.14 4.78
CA GLY A 202 14.04 1.99 3.76
C GLY A 202 14.50 3.29 3.15
N THR A 203 15.33 3.14 2.12
CA THR A 203 15.83 4.22 1.29
C THR A 203 15.56 3.93 -0.18
N PHE A 204 15.60 4.96 -1.01
CA PHE A 204 15.53 4.82 -2.46
C PHE A 204 16.26 5.96 -3.18
N GLU A 205 16.69 5.66 -4.39
CA GLU A 205 17.22 6.63 -5.35
C GLU A 205 16.93 6.13 -6.76
N PHE A 206 16.61 7.03 -7.68
CA PHE A 206 16.42 6.66 -9.08
C PHE A 206 16.40 7.88 -9.98
N LYS A 207 16.63 7.64 -11.27
CA LYS A 207 16.31 8.57 -12.35
C LYS A 207 14.97 8.21 -12.98
N ALA A 208 14.20 9.21 -13.35
CA ALA A 208 12.96 9.03 -14.09
C ALA A 208 12.91 10.00 -15.26
N VAL A 209 12.41 9.55 -16.40
CA VAL A 209 12.27 10.37 -17.61
C VAL A 209 10.82 10.77 -17.80
N ALA A 210 10.62 11.93 -18.42
CA ALA A 210 9.29 12.40 -18.77
C ALA A 210 8.59 11.38 -19.68
N ARG A 211 7.34 11.03 -19.34
CA ARG A 211 6.54 10.14 -20.16
C ARG A 211 6.23 10.83 -21.50
N SER A 212 6.67 10.21 -22.60
CA SER A 212 6.44 10.69 -23.96
C SER A 212 4.96 11.01 -24.20
N GLY A 213 4.65 12.21 -24.69
CA GLY A 213 3.28 12.67 -24.97
C GLY A 213 2.81 13.85 -24.12
N PHE A 214 3.56 14.24 -23.09
CA PHE A 214 3.28 15.40 -22.24
C PHE A 214 4.46 16.37 -22.28
N TYR A 215 4.53 17.22 -23.32
CA TYR A 215 5.52 18.29 -23.38
C TYR A 215 5.02 19.51 -22.60
N ILE A 216 5.76 19.90 -21.57
CA ILE A 216 5.61 21.19 -20.92
C ILE A 216 6.87 22.00 -21.21
N PRO A 217 6.77 23.14 -21.90
CA PRO A 217 7.93 23.99 -22.18
C PRO A 217 8.70 24.33 -20.90
N GLY A 218 10.00 24.01 -20.88
CA GLY A 218 10.90 24.30 -19.75
C GLY A 218 10.89 23.27 -18.62
N ALA A 219 10.13 22.18 -18.72
CA ALA A 219 10.29 21.04 -17.83
C ALA A 219 11.53 20.22 -18.21
N PRO A 220 12.26 19.65 -17.23
CA PRO A 220 13.39 18.79 -17.54
C PRO A 220 12.94 17.47 -18.19
N ASP A 221 13.76 16.93 -19.09
CA ASP A 221 13.49 15.64 -19.76
C ASP A 221 13.63 14.45 -18.81
N ASP A 222 14.48 14.60 -17.79
CA ASP A 222 14.70 13.64 -16.72
C ASP A 222 14.81 14.33 -15.35
N VAL A 223 14.46 13.59 -14.31
CA VAL A 223 14.62 14.01 -12.92
C VAL A 223 15.41 12.96 -12.16
N ALA A 224 16.35 13.41 -11.35
CA ALA A 224 17.09 12.57 -10.42
C ALA A 224 16.49 12.69 -9.01
N ILE A 225 15.94 11.59 -8.52
CA ILE A 225 15.47 11.45 -7.15
C ILE A 225 16.57 10.80 -6.32
N SER A 226 17.02 11.50 -5.29
CA SER A 226 18.13 11.08 -4.41
C SER A 226 17.77 11.29 -2.94
N ASN A 227 18.55 10.68 -2.04
CA ASN A 227 18.35 10.75 -0.59
C ASN A 227 16.90 10.40 -0.18
N GLY A 228 16.28 9.47 -0.91
CA GLY A 228 14.95 8.97 -0.60
C GLY A 228 15.01 8.17 0.68
N GLU A 229 14.17 8.50 1.65
CA GLU A 229 14.02 7.76 2.90
C GLU A 229 12.53 7.65 3.23
N PHE A 230 12.10 6.49 3.73
CA PHE A 230 10.74 6.28 4.20
C PHE A 230 10.71 5.47 5.49
N ALA A 231 9.75 5.82 6.33
CA ALA A 231 9.34 5.03 7.48
C ALA A 231 7.82 5.08 7.55
N VAL A 232 7.16 3.99 7.18
CA VAL A 232 5.72 3.94 6.95
C VAL A 232 5.06 2.76 7.65
N THR A 233 3.79 2.95 7.99
CA THR A 233 2.88 1.88 8.37
C THR A 233 1.75 1.78 7.36
N PHE A 234 1.27 0.59 7.07
CA PHE A 234 0.19 0.29 6.12
C PHE A 234 -0.58 -0.94 6.54
#